data_AF-A0A0K1EMI2-F1
#
_entry.id   AF-A0A0K1EMI2-F1
#
_cell.length_a   1.000
_cell.length_b   1.000
_cell.length_c   1.000
_cell.angle_alpha   90.00
_cell.angle_beta   90.00
_cell.angle_gamma   90.00
#
_symmetry.space_group_name_H-M   'P 1'
#
loop_
_entity.id
_entity.type
_entity.pdbx_description
1 polymer ?
#
loop_
_entity_poly.entity_id
_entity_poly.type
_entity_poly.pdbx_seq_one_letter_code
_entity_poly.pdbx_strand_id
1 'polypeptide(L)'
;MKLRASRCSRYAGLIAACLSVACAVVASGDTDAWAQPSTRRAWLGVELAQGSDGGVIAKHVVPNSPAGKAGLADGDTIVAADGISLGEPRQLVARVALLGPGNSIQLKLRRGTTDKHVKATLIQFPGEEQLLRLDKIGTFAPSWKQPMEAVAGTVPATISGLRGKVVLLDFWATWCQPCRMMSPQLSKWQSTYEQQGLAVLGVTTDDVETATRTAQALSMKYAVASDPQASTMTSYGVRALPAMFIIDKKGVIREVLVGYDPMRHAEIDKLLQSLLAEPAPTP
;
A
#
# COMPACT_ATOMS: atom_id res chain seq x y z
N MET A 1 67.61 -32.62 -43.25
CA MET A 1 67.40 -32.04 -44.59
C MET A 1 66.40 -32.92 -45.34
N LYS A 2 65.26 -32.34 -45.73
CA LYS A 2 64.28 -32.75 -46.78
C LYS A 2 63.65 -34.17 -46.75
N LEU A 3 62.39 -34.18 -46.30
CA LEU A 3 61.16 -34.76 -46.90
C LEU A 3 61.28 -35.94 -47.89
N ARG A 4 60.54 -37.02 -47.60
CA ARG A 4 59.86 -37.86 -48.61
C ARG A 4 58.43 -38.19 -48.19
N ALA A 5 57.53 -38.07 -49.14
CA ALA A 5 56.12 -38.40 -49.08
C ALA A 5 55.87 -39.90 -49.27
N SER A 6 54.79 -40.42 -48.69
CA SER A 6 54.15 -41.67 -49.15
C SER A 6 52.67 -41.66 -48.75
N ARG A 7 51.80 -41.84 -49.75
CA ARG A 7 50.37 -42.17 -49.60
C ARG A 7 50.19 -43.68 -49.36
N CYS A 8 48.99 -44.02 -48.87
CA CYS A 8 48.30 -45.32 -48.91
C CYS A 8 48.67 -46.36 -47.86
N SER A 9 47.72 -46.62 -46.93
CA SER A 9 47.11 -47.95 -46.83
C SER A 9 45.74 -47.86 -46.13
N ARG A 10 44.76 -48.60 -46.68
CA ARG A 10 43.43 -48.87 -46.11
C ARG A 10 43.52 -50.15 -45.26
N TYR A 11 42.50 -50.37 -44.42
CA TYR A 11 42.18 -51.57 -43.61
C TYR A 11 42.93 -51.67 -42.27
N ALA A 12 42.35 -52.10 -41.15
CA ALA A 12 41.01 -52.57 -40.79
C ALA A 12 40.96 -52.71 -39.25
N GLY A 13 39.74 -52.69 -38.68
CA GLY A 13 39.42 -53.32 -37.39
C GLY A 13 39.82 -52.52 -36.14
N LEU A 14 38.85 -51.89 -35.47
CA LEU A 14 37.97 -52.47 -34.44
C LEU A 14 38.56 -52.33 -33.01
N ILE A 15 37.77 -51.60 -32.21
CA ILE A 15 37.62 -51.68 -30.75
C ILE A 15 38.71 -51.01 -29.91
N ALA A 16 38.36 -49.88 -29.30
CA ALA A 16 38.11 -49.77 -27.85
C ALA A 16 38.00 -48.30 -27.44
N ALA A 17 36.93 -48.01 -26.69
CA ALA A 17 36.66 -46.72 -26.07
C ALA A 17 37.78 -46.30 -25.10
N CYS A 18 38.05 -44.99 -25.01
CA CYS A 18 37.99 -44.23 -23.75
C CYS A 18 38.50 -42.78 -23.88
N LEU A 19 37.78 -41.89 -23.18
CA LEU A 19 38.14 -40.55 -22.72
C LEU A 19 38.45 -39.45 -23.76
N SER A 20 37.42 -38.67 -24.08
CA SER A 20 37.57 -37.23 -24.25
C SER A 20 36.99 -36.52 -23.02
N VAL A 21 37.86 -35.84 -22.29
CA VAL A 21 37.52 -34.89 -21.24
C VAL A 21 36.77 -33.72 -21.89
N ALA A 22 35.46 -33.66 -21.71
CA ALA A 22 34.71 -32.43 -21.94
C ALA A 22 34.90 -31.53 -20.72
N CYS A 23 35.69 -30.48 -20.90
CA CYS A 23 35.79 -29.40 -19.93
C CYS A 23 34.43 -28.71 -19.86
N ALA A 24 33.61 -29.07 -18.86
CA ALA A 24 32.39 -28.35 -18.55
C ALA A 24 32.80 -27.03 -17.91
N VAL A 25 32.66 -25.93 -18.66
CA VAL A 25 32.67 -24.58 -18.10
C VAL A 25 31.53 -24.52 -17.10
N VAL A 26 31.88 -24.53 -15.80
CA VAL A 26 30.95 -24.18 -14.74
C VAL A 26 30.76 -22.68 -14.85
N ALA A 27 29.71 -22.25 -15.55
CA ALA A 27 29.21 -20.90 -15.40
C ALA A 27 28.67 -20.79 -13.96
N SER A 28 29.42 -20.12 -13.11
CA SER A 28 29.01 -19.68 -11.79
C SER A 28 27.74 -18.84 -11.92
N GLY A 29 26.60 -19.45 -11.66
CA GLY A 29 25.31 -18.78 -11.55
C GLY A 29 25.19 -18.09 -10.20
N ASP A 30 26.00 -17.06 -9.97
CA ASP A 30 25.69 -16.01 -9.00
C ASP A 30 24.85 -14.96 -9.73
N THR A 31 23.53 -15.16 -9.77
CA THR A 31 22.58 -14.13 -10.18
C THR A 31 21.34 -14.14 -9.28
N ASP A 32 21.32 -13.15 -8.39
CA ASP A 32 20.14 -12.38 -7.98
C ASP A 32 18.92 -13.12 -7.43
N ALA A 33 19.05 -13.59 -6.19
CA ALA A 33 17.90 -13.81 -5.29
C ALA A 33 17.07 -12.53 -5.02
N TRP A 34 17.51 -11.37 -5.50
CA TRP A 34 16.85 -10.08 -5.37
C TRP A 34 15.89 -9.75 -6.53
N ALA A 35 15.91 -10.53 -7.62
CA ALA A 35 15.19 -10.24 -8.87
C ALA A 35 13.87 -11.03 -9.07
N GLN A 36 13.23 -11.50 -7.99
CA GLN A 36 11.85 -11.99 -8.09
C GLN A 36 10.89 -10.78 -8.14
N PRO A 37 9.97 -10.68 -9.12
CA PRO A 37 9.01 -9.59 -9.20
C PRO A 37 8.22 -9.50 -7.89
N SER A 38 8.07 -8.27 -7.37
CA SER A 38 7.50 -7.94 -6.05
C SER A 38 6.16 -8.60 -5.75
N THR A 39 5.44 -9.05 -6.78
CA THR A 39 4.10 -9.60 -6.71
C THR A 39 4.02 -10.98 -6.08
N ARG A 40 5.06 -11.82 -6.00
CA ARG A 40 4.91 -13.20 -5.43
C ARG A 40 5.29 -13.35 -3.96
N ARG A 41 5.72 -12.28 -3.30
CA ARG A 41 6.21 -12.36 -1.93
C ARG A 41 5.04 -12.55 -0.97
N ALA A 42 5.21 -13.44 0.00
CA ALA A 42 4.28 -13.55 1.11
C ALA A 42 4.32 -12.26 1.93
N TRP A 43 3.20 -11.92 2.54
CA TRP A 43 3.05 -10.70 3.30
C TRP A 43 2.23 -10.94 4.55
N LEU A 44 2.79 -10.48 5.67
CA LEU A 44 2.20 -10.56 7.00
C LEU A 44 1.42 -9.28 7.35
N GLY A 45 1.83 -8.13 6.81
CA GLY A 45 1.21 -6.82 7.06
C GLY A 45 1.64 -6.13 8.34
N VAL A 46 2.95 -6.15 8.59
CA VAL A 46 3.56 -5.43 9.71
C VAL A 46 4.80 -4.69 9.22
N GLU A 47 4.88 -3.39 9.51
CA GLU A 47 6.12 -2.62 9.48
C GLU A 47 6.94 -2.95 10.72
N LEU A 48 8.20 -3.32 10.53
CA LEU A 48 9.05 -3.86 11.58
C LEU A 48 10.12 -2.85 11.99
N ALA A 49 10.45 -2.83 13.28
CA ALA A 49 11.61 -2.11 13.82
C ALA A 49 12.43 -3.03 14.74
N GLN A 50 13.70 -2.69 14.95
CA GLN A 50 14.57 -3.41 15.88
C GLN A 50 14.14 -3.13 17.32
N GLY A 51 13.96 -4.17 18.13
CA GLY A 51 13.74 -4.02 19.57
C GLY A 51 15.04 -3.73 20.32
N SER A 52 14.97 -2.86 21.33
CA SER A 52 16.12 -2.49 22.18
C SER A 52 16.64 -3.64 23.04
N ASP A 53 15.74 -4.51 23.51
CA ASP A 53 16.04 -5.66 24.39
C ASP A 53 16.07 -6.99 23.64
N GLY A 54 16.28 -6.94 22.32
CA GLY A 54 16.04 -8.05 21.40
C GLY A 54 14.56 -8.17 20.99
N GLY A 55 14.28 -9.05 20.03
CA GLY A 55 12.95 -9.15 19.43
C GLY A 55 12.73 -8.15 18.29
N VAL A 56 11.58 -8.29 17.64
CA VAL A 56 11.17 -7.47 16.49
C VAL A 56 9.93 -6.68 16.88
N ILE A 57 10.01 -5.36 16.85
CA ILE A 57 8.86 -4.49 17.15
C ILE A 57 7.94 -4.42 15.94
N ALA A 58 6.65 -4.68 16.15
CA ALA A 58 5.59 -4.33 15.22
C ALA A 58 5.37 -2.82 15.29
N LYS A 59 6.13 -2.05 14.51
CA LYS A 59 6.05 -0.59 14.50
C LYS A 59 4.68 -0.11 14.01
N HIS A 60 4.15 -0.78 12.99
CA HIS A 60 2.80 -0.54 12.51
C HIS A 60 2.20 -1.83 11.94
N VAL A 61 1.00 -2.18 12.39
CA VAL A 61 0.24 -3.35 11.96
C VAL A 61 -0.91 -2.87 11.09
N VAL A 62 -0.92 -3.30 9.83
CA VAL A 62 -2.00 -2.98 8.90
C VAL A 62 -3.29 -3.65 9.39
N PRO A 63 -4.36 -2.93 9.75
CA PRO A 63 -5.51 -3.50 10.47
C PRO A 63 -6.18 -4.71 9.80
N ASN A 64 -6.38 -4.67 8.48
CA ASN A 64 -7.04 -5.76 7.77
C ASN A 64 -6.09 -6.82 7.19
N SER A 65 -4.80 -6.74 7.53
CA SER A 65 -3.77 -7.70 7.11
C SER A 65 -3.84 -9.03 7.87
N PRO A 66 -3.08 -10.07 7.45
CA PRO A 66 -2.92 -11.29 8.24
C PRO A 66 -2.53 -11.05 9.70
N ALA A 67 -1.60 -10.11 9.96
CA ALA A 67 -1.18 -9.78 11.31
C ALA A 67 -2.29 -9.12 12.14
N GLY A 68 -2.96 -8.10 11.57
CA GLY A 68 -4.06 -7.42 12.25
C GLY A 68 -5.20 -8.38 12.59
N LYS A 69 -5.57 -9.25 11.63
CA LYS A 69 -6.57 -10.31 11.83
C LYS A 69 -6.15 -11.36 12.86
N ALA A 70 -4.85 -11.62 12.99
CA ALA A 70 -4.30 -12.52 14.01
C ALA A 70 -4.22 -11.86 15.41
N GLY A 71 -4.49 -10.56 15.52
CA GLY A 71 -4.53 -9.83 16.79
C GLY A 71 -3.22 -9.13 17.18
N LEU A 72 -2.26 -9.02 16.26
CA LEU A 72 -1.10 -8.14 16.44
C LEU A 72 -1.58 -6.69 16.54
N ALA A 73 -0.88 -5.89 17.32
CA ALA A 73 -1.09 -4.45 17.42
C ALA A 73 0.25 -3.70 17.39
N ASP A 74 0.17 -2.41 17.05
CA ASP A 74 1.31 -1.49 17.11
C ASP A 74 1.95 -1.54 18.50
N GLY A 75 3.28 -1.64 18.53
CA GLY A 75 4.07 -1.75 19.75
C GLY A 75 4.26 -3.16 20.30
N ASP A 76 3.64 -4.20 19.70
CA ASP A 76 3.94 -5.59 20.08
C ASP A 76 5.40 -5.95 19.76
N THR A 77 6.05 -6.69 20.67
CA THR A 77 7.36 -7.30 20.40
C THR A 77 7.16 -8.75 19.95
N ILE A 78 7.50 -9.05 18.71
CA ILE A 78 7.53 -10.41 18.17
C ILE A 78 8.85 -11.06 18.61
N VAL A 79 8.74 -12.00 19.55
CA VAL A 79 9.90 -12.64 20.19
C VAL A 79 10.26 -13.99 19.55
N ALA A 80 9.31 -14.66 18.90
CA ALA A 80 9.57 -15.91 18.18
C ALA A 80 8.60 -16.11 17.02
N ALA A 81 9.04 -16.86 16.00
CA ALA A 81 8.22 -17.35 14.91
C ALA A 81 8.48 -18.85 14.68
N ASP A 82 7.41 -19.65 14.64
CA ASP A 82 7.43 -21.11 14.49
C ASP A 82 8.40 -21.79 15.47
N GLY A 83 8.37 -21.34 16.73
CA GLY A 83 9.23 -21.86 17.81
C GLY A 83 10.66 -21.33 17.80
N ILE A 84 11.06 -20.52 16.82
CA ILE A 84 12.43 -19.99 16.71
C ILE A 84 12.47 -18.55 17.18
N SER A 85 13.37 -18.28 18.13
CA SER A 85 13.60 -16.94 18.68
C SER A 85 14.01 -15.95 17.60
N LEU A 86 13.47 -14.74 17.67
CA LEU A 86 13.80 -13.64 16.77
C LEU A 86 14.54 -12.56 17.55
N GLY A 87 15.72 -12.20 17.07
CA GLY A 87 16.50 -11.06 17.57
C GLY A 87 16.43 -9.85 16.64
N GLU A 88 16.14 -10.05 15.36
CA GLU A 88 16.25 -9.00 14.34
C GLU A 88 15.13 -9.06 13.28
N PRO A 89 14.65 -7.93 12.75
CA PRO A 89 13.58 -7.88 11.75
C PRO A 89 13.82 -8.77 10.53
N ARG A 90 15.06 -8.85 10.04
CA ARG A 90 15.42 -9.64 8.85
C ARG A 90 15.08 -11.13 9.01
N GLN A 91 15.12 -11.65 10.24
CA GLN A 91 14.81 -13.05 10.51
C GLN A 91 13.31 -13.33 10.33
N LEU A 92 12.44 -12.42 10.76
CA LEU A 92 11.00 -12.54 10.51
C LEU A 92 10.69 -12.41 9.01
N VAL A 93 11.30 -11.43 8.34
CA VAL A 93 11.14 -11.21 6.89
C VAL A 93 11.54 -12.46 6.11
N ALA A 94 12.68 -13.07 6.43
CA ALA A 94 13.14 -14.29 5.77
C ALA A 94 12.17 -15.45 5.98
N ARG A 95 11.62 -15.62 7.18
CA ARG A 95 10.64 -16.67 7.48
C ARG A 95 9.35 -16.51 6.69
N VAL A 96 8.80 -15.29 6.67
CA VAL A 96 7.61 -14.97 5.88
C VAL A 96 7.86 -15.26 4.41
N ALA A 97 9.02 -14.85 3.88
CA ALA A 97 9.39 -15.12 2.49
C ALA A 97 9.51 -16.62 2.16
N LEU A 98 10.10 -17.42 3.07
CA LEU A 98 10.27 -18.87 2.89
C LEU A 98 8.94 -19.64 2.96
N LEU A 99 8.01 -19.22 3.82
CA LEU A 99 6.70 -19.87 3.94
C LEU A 99 5.85 -19.66 2.68
N GLY A 100 5.90 -18.48 2.07
CA GLY A 100 5.08 -18.19 0.88
C GLY A 100 3.60 -17.89 1.19
N PRO A 101 2.85 -17.32 0.24
CA PRO A 101 1.42 -17.05 0.38
C PRO A 101 0.59 -18.32 0.67
N GLY A 102 -0.50 -18.18 1.44
CA GLY A 102 -1.42 -19.27 1.80
C GLY A 102 -0.95 -20.12 2.99
N ASN A 103 0.34 -20.13 3.29
CA ASN A 103 0.88 -20.80 4.46
C ASN A 103 0.66 -19.98 5.74
N SER A 104 0.70 -20.65 6.89
CA SER A 104 0.49 -20.01 8.19
C SER A 104 1.80 -19.93 8.98
N ILE A 105 1.96 -18.83 9.71
CA ILE A 105 3.06 -18.59 10.65
C ILE A 105 2.51 -18.52 12.07
N GLN A 106 3.17 -19.19 13.02
CA GLN A 106 2.89 -19.08 14.45
C GLN A 106 3.82 -18.05 15.07
N LEU A 107 3.28 -17.03 15.70
CA LEU A 107 4.05 -15.95 16.31
C LEU A 107 3.86 -15.96 17.82
N LYS A 108 4.97 -15.82 18.54
CA LYS A 108 4.97 -15.46 19.96
C LYS A 108 5.21 -13.96 20.06
N LEU A 109 4.25 -13.27 20.64
CA LEU A 109 4.25 -11.82 20.84
C LEU A 109 4.39 -11.51 22.33
N ARG A 110 4.90 -10.33 22.64
CA ARG A 110 4.88 -9.74 23.98
C ARG A 110 4.23 -8.37 23.92
N ARG A 111 3.18 -8.17 24.72
CA ARG A 111 2.48 -6.90 24.90
C ARG A 111 2.55 -6.52 26.38
N GLY A 112 3.35 -5.51 26.70
CA GLY A 112 3.72 -5.23 28.09
C GLY A 112 4.42 -6.44 28.71
N THR A 113 3.86 -6.98 29.78
CA THR A 113 4.38 -8.18 30.47
C THR A 113 3.75 -9.49 30.02
N THR A 114 2.76 -9.44 29.11
CA THR A 114 1.98 -10.62 28.71
C THR A 114 2.50 -11.17 27.39
N ASP A 115 2.87 -12.46 27.40
CA ASP A 115 3.16 -13.21 26.18
C ASP A 115 1.84 -13.74 25.56
N LYS A 116 1.72 -13.64 24.23
CA LYS A 116 0.58 -14.16 23.45
C LYS A 116 1.08 -15.02 22.30
N HIS A 117 0.31 -16.04 21.94
CA HIS A 117 0.54 -16.83 20.74
C HIS A 117 -0.57 -16.56 19.74
N VAL A 118 -0.19 -16.31 18.50
CA VAL A 118 -1.13 -16.03 17.42
C VAL A 118 -0.72 -16.77 16.17
N LYS A 119 -1.73 -17.13 15.36
CA LYS A 119 -1.54 -17.75 14.06
C LYS A 119 -2.00 -16.79 12.99
N ALA A 120 -1.15 -16.48 12.02
CA ALA A 120 -1.49 -15.66 10.87
C ALA A 120 -1.35 -16.46 9.58
N THR A 121 -2.35 -16.38 8.69
CA THR A 121 -2.27 -16.97 7.34
C THR A 121 -1.78 -15.91 6.36
N LEU A 122 -0.59 -16.12 5.81
CA LEU A 122 0.08 -15.18 4.93
C LEU A 122 -0.70 -15.03 3.62
N ILE A 123 -0.73 -13.82 3.10
CA ILE A 123 -1.27 -13.55 1.76
C ILE A 123 -0.14 -13.16 0.81
N GLN A 124 -0.44 -13.12 -0.47
CA GLN A 124 0.42 -12.48 -1.45
C GLN A 124 0.49 -10.98 -1.16
N PHE A 125 1.67 -10.38 -1.32
CA PHE A 125 1.86 -8.94 -1.14
C PHE A 125 0.81 -8.16 -1.93
N PRO A 126 -0.04 -7.36 -1.27
CA PRO A 126 -1.06 -6.59 -1.97
C PRO A 126 -0.37 -5.49 -2.78
N GLY A 127 -0.87 -5.22 -3.99
CA GLY A 127 -0.48 -4.01 -4.73
C GLY A 127 -0.78 -2.74 -3.93
N GLU A 128 -0.21 -1.59 -4.32
CA GLU A 128 -0.25 -0.36 -3.52
C GLU A 128 -1.66 0.10 -3.12
N GLU A 129 -2.61 0.08 -4.06
CA GLU A 129 -4.02 0.40 -3.77
C GLU A 129 -4.59 -0.55 -2.71
N GLN A 130 -4.42 -1.86 -2.90
CA GLN A 130 -4.95 -2.86 -1.98
C GLN A 130 -4.29 -2.77 -0.60
N LEU A 131 -2.99 -2.44 -0.54
CA LEU A 131 -2.30 -2.20 0.72
C LEU A 131 -2.93 -1.02 1.47
N LEU A 132 -3.16 0.09 0.78
CA LEU A 132 -3.78 1.27 1.35
C LEU A 132 -5.22 1.01 1.81
N ARG A 133 -6.00 0.25 1.03
CA ARG A 133 -7.36 -0.20 1.40
C ARG A 133 -7.33 -1.06 2.67
N LEU A 134 -6.43 -2.04 2.74
CA LEU A 134 -6.26 -2.90 3.92
C LEU A 134 -5.86 -2.10 5.16
N ASP A 135 -5.12 -1.01 4.98
CA ASP A 135 -4.69 -0.14 6.06
C ASP A 135 -5.81 0.78 6.57
N LYS A 136 -6.54 1.40 5.65
CA LYS A 136 -7.41 2.54 6.00
C LYS A 136 -8.88 2.18 6.17
N ILE A 137 -9.42 1.21 5.43
CA ILE A 137 -10.86 0.88 5.51
C ILE A 137 -11.21 0.34 6.89
N GLY A 138 -12.24 0.91 7.50
CA GLY A 138 -12.71 0.58 8.85
C GLY A 138 -12.00 1.34 9.97
N THR A 139 -11.00 2.16 9.66
CA THR A 139 -10.31 3.02 10.62
C THR A 139 -10.90 4.43 10.64
N PHE A 140 -10.68 5.18 11.73
CA PHE A 140 -10.99 6.60 11.74
C PHE A 140 -10.06 7.36 10.79
N ALA A 141 -10.63 8.32 10.07
CA ALA A 141 -9.91 9.23 9.20
C ALA A 141 -8.80 9.95 10.00
N PRO A 142 -7.52 9.89 9.56
CA PRO A 142 -6.42 10.57 10.24
C PRO A 142 -6.69 12.06 10.46
N SER A 143 -6.44 12.52 11.68
CA SER A 143 -6.48 13.94 12.03
C SER A 143 -5.44 14.73 11.25
N TRP A 144 -5.79 15.94 10.84
CA TRP A 144 -4.84 16.85 10.23
C TRP A 144 -3.78 17.24 11.26
N LYS A 145 -2.52 17.13 10.86
CA LYS A 145 -1.38 17.42 11.74
C LYS A 145 -1.06 18.91 11.82
N GLN A 146 -1.44 19.66 10.79
CA GLN A 146 -1.24 21.09 10.64
C GLN A 146 -2.49 21.72 9.99
N PRO A 147 -2.75 23.02 10.22
CA PRO A 147 -3.76 23.75 9.46
C PRO A 147 -3.42 23.72 7.96
N MET A 148 -4.43 23.57 7.12
CA MET A 148 -4.29 23.72 5.67
C MET A 148 -4.70 25.13 5.24
N GLU A 149 -4.10 25.62 4.17
CA GLU A 149 -4.42 26.94 3.61
C GLU A 149 -5.65 26.84 2.69
N ALA A 150 -6.59 27.77 2.84
CA ALA A 150 -7.80 27.77 2.02
C ALA A 150 -7.49 28.26 0.60
N VAL A 151 -7.89 27.47 -0.41
CA VAL A 151 -7.77 27.81 -1.84
C VAL A 151 -9.15 28.19 -2.40
N ALA A 152 -10.17 27.40 -2.10
CA ALA A 152 -11.54 27.66 -2.53
C ALA A 152 -12.55 27.10 -1.52
N GLY A 153 -13.70 27.76 -1.40
CA GLY A 153 -14.76 27.37 -0.47
C GLY A 153 -14.34 27.47 1.00
N THR A 154 -15.12 26.85 1.87
CA THR A 154 -14.83 26.78 3.31
C THR A 154 -14.06 25.51 3.63
N VAL A 155 -12.77 25.65 3.88
CA VAL A 155 -11.94 24.54 4.38
C VAL A 155 -12.20 24.39 5.88
N PRO A 156 -12.54 23.19 6.38
CA PRO A 156 -12.68 22.97 7.82
C PRO A 156 -11.36 23.28 8.53
N ALA A 157 -11.34 23.41 9.87
CA ALA A 157 -10.09 23.52 10.63
C ALA A 157 -9.54 22.15 11.09
N THR A 158 -10.41 21.14 11.14
CA THR A 158 -10.08 19.76 11.51
C THR A 158 -10.99 18.78 10.77
N ILE A 159 -10.53 17.53 10.60
CA ILE A 159 -11.37 16.46 10.05
C ILE A 159 -12.58 16.13 10.95
N SER A 160 -12.43 16.28 12.27
CA SER A 160 -13.52 16.04 13.24
C SER A 160 -14.64 17.08 13.12
N GLY A 161 -14.33 18.30 12.65
CA GLY A 161 -15.33 19.31 12.32
C GLY A 161 -16.28 18.93 11.18
N LEU A 162 -15.99 17.84 10.46
CA LEU A 162 -16.85 17.28 9.43
C LEU A 162 -17.72 16.10 9.92
N ARG A 163 -17.65 15.72 11.21
CA ARG A 163 -18.56 14.69 11.76
C ARG A 163 -20.02 15.08 11.53
N GLY A 164 -20.85 14.06 11.27
CA GLY A 164 -22.24 14.25 10.84
C GLY A 164 -22.42 14.38 9.32
N LYS A 165 -21.33 14.63 8.56
CA LYS A 165 -21.33 14.64 7.09
C LYS A 165 -20.65 13.39 6.54
N VAL A 166 -21.07 12.97 5.34
CA VAL A 166 -20.25 12.07 4.52
C VAL A 166 -19.18 12.92 3.86
N VAL A 167 -17.91 12.50 3.94
CA VAL A 167 -16.79 13.25 3.36
C VAL A 167 -16.18 12.48 2.21
N LEU A 168 -16.00 13.13 1.07
CA LEU A 168 -15.16 12.65 -0.02
C LEU A 168 -13.89 13.51 -0.05
N LEU A 169 -12.80 12.95 0.46
CA LEU A 169 -11.49 13.60 0.50
C LEU A 169 -10.70 13.21 -0.75
N ASP A 170 -10.32 14.19 -1.57
CA ASP A 170 -9.58 14.02 -2.83
C ASP A 170 -8.16 14.57 -2.70
N PHE A 171 -7.16 13.70 -2.80
CA PHE A 171 -5.77 14.11 -2.95
C PHE A 171 -5.44 14.26 -4.42
N TRP A 172 -5.03 15.47 -4.82
CA TRP A 172 -4.81 15.82 -6.21
C TRP A 172 -3.61 16.75 -6.38
N ALA A 173 -3.25 17.04 -7.64
CA ALA A 173 -2.25 18.04 -7.99
C ALA A 173 -2.59 18.71 -9.32
N THR A 174 -2.14 19.95 -9.51
CA THR A 174 -2.44 20.76 -10.71
C THR A 174 -1.88 20.15 -11.99
N TRP A 175 -0.73 19.48 -11.91
CA TRP A 175 -0.06 18.79 -13.02
C TRP A 175 -0.62 17.37 -13.28
N CYS A 176 -1.48 16.85 -12.41
CA CYS A 176 -1.99 15.49 -12.51
C CYS A 176 -3.19 15.41 -13.47
N GLN A 177 -2.97 14.99 -14.71
CA GLN A 177 -4.03 14.89 -15.71
C GLN A 177 -5.19 13.95 -15.28
N PRO A 178 -4.97 12.76 -14.69
CA PRO A 178 -6.05 11.94 -14.16
C PRO A 178 -6.88 12.64 -13.07
N CYS A 179 -6.26 13.49 -12.24
CA CYS A 179 -6.96 14.28 -11.24
C CYS A 179 -7.90 15.32 -11.89
N ARG A 180 -7.41 15.98 -12.95
CA ARG A 180 -8.22 16.92 -13.75
C ARG A 180 -9.42 16.24 -14.40
N MET A 181 -9.30 14.96 -14.79
CA MET A 181 -10.42 14.16 -15.31
C MET A 181 -11.44 13.78 -14.24
N MET A 182 -11.00 13.58 -12.98
CA MET A 182 -11.87 13.24 -11.85
C MET A 182 -12.65 14.46 -11.33
N SER A 183 -12.07 15.65 -11.38
CA SER A 183 -12.64 16.88 -10.79
C SER A 183 -14.08 17.23 -11.24
N PRO A 184 -14.48 17.09 -12.52
CA PRO A 184 -15.87 17.29 -12.92
C PRO A 184 -16.85 16.33 -12.24
N GLN A 185 -16.46 15.07 -12.03
CA GLN A 185 -17.29 14.08 -11.35
C GLN A 185 -17.41 14.39 -9.85
N LEU A 186 -16.32 14.81 -9.21
CA LEU A 186 -16.33 15.28 -7.82
C LEU A 186 -17.25 16.50 -7.63
N SER A 187 -17.17 17.47 -8.55
CA SER A 187 -18.05 18.64 -8.55
C SER A 187 -19.52 18.25 -8.76
N LYS A 188 -19.80 17.25 -9.61
CA LYS A 188 -21.14 16.71 -9.81
C LYS A 188 -21.68 16.07 -8.53
N TRP A 189 -20.89 15.23 -7.86
CA TRP A 189 -21.31 14.62 -6.58
C TRP A 189 -21.55 15.68 -5.51
N GLN A 190 -20.64 16.65 -5.35
CA GLN A 190 -20.85 17.78 -4.43
C GLN A 190 -22.19 18.46 -4.70
N SER A 191 -22.43 18.93 -5.94
CA SER A 191 -23.69 19.62 -6.27
C SER A 191 -24.94 18.76 -6.08
N THR A 192 -24.84 17.45 -6.29
CA THR A 192 -25.99 16.53 -6.18
C THR A 192 -26.34 16.22 -4.73
N TYR A 193 -25.33 16.03 -3.88
CA TYR A 193 -25.50 15.45 -2.54
C TYR A 193 -25.18 16.41 -1.39
N GLU A 194 -24.76 17.64 -1.66
CA GLU A 194 -24.43 18.64 -0.62
C GLU A 194 -25.57 18.85 0.37
N GLN A 195 -26.80 19.02 -0.13
CA GLN A 195 -28.00 19.21 0.71
C GLN A 195 -28.35 17.96 1.55
N GLN A 196 -27.85 16.78 1.15
CA GLN A 196 -28.04 15.52 1.87
C GLN A 196 -26.92 15.27 2.90
N GLY A 197 -25.92 16.15 2.96
CA GLY A 197 -24.81 16.09 3.90
C GLY A 197 -23.50 15.55 3.32
N LEU A 198 -23.31 15.57 2.00
CA LEU A 198 -21.99 15.33 1.40
C LEU A 198 -21.10 16.58 1.54
N ALA A 199 -19.84 16.38 1.88
CA ALA A 199 -18.78 17.37 1.79
C ALA A 199 -17.60 16.81 0.99
N VAL A 200 -17.35 17.38 -0.19
CA VAL A 200 -16.13 17.09 -0.96
C VAL A 200 -15.03 18.09 -0.57
N LEU A 201 -13.82 17.59 -0.33
CA LEU A 201 -12.65 18.39 0.00
C LEU A 201 -11.44 17.93 -0.84
N GLY A 202 -10.93 18.79 -1.70
CA GLY A 202 -9.69 18.58 -2.43
C GLY A 202 -8.49 19.08 -1.64
N VAL A 203 -7.44 18.27 -1.50
CA VAL A 203 -6.17 18.62 -0.85
C VAL A 203 -5.04 18.46 -1.85
N THR A 204 -4.25 19.52 -2.02
CA THR A 204 -3.05 19.53 -2.88
C THR A 204 -1.81 19.99 -2.11
N THR A 205 -0.64 19.58 -2.58
CA THR A 205 0.65 20.13 -2.13
C THR A 205 1.10 21.34 -2.96
N ASP A 206 0.38 21.68 -4.03
CA ASP A 206 0.63 22.90 -4.80
C ASP A 206 0.39 24.14 -3.92
N ASP A 207 1.14 25.21 -4.15
CA ASP A 207 0.91 26.50 -3.49
C ASP A 207 -0.48 27.07 -3.79
N VAL A 208 -0.98 27.95 -2.93
CA VAL A 208 -2.33 28.51 -3.02
C VAL A 208 -2.59 29.20 -4.37
N GLU A 209 -1.62 29.92 -4.93
CA GLU A 209 -1.80 30.65 -6.20
C GLU A 209 -1.98 29.67 -7.37
N THR A 210 -1.10 28.68 -7.47
CA THR A 210 -1.15 27.64 -8.51
C THR A 210 -2.42 26.79 -8.40
N ALA A 211 -2.77 26.39 -7.19
CA ALA A 211 -4.01 25.65 -6.91
C ALA A 211 -5.26 26.47 -7.27
N THR A 212 -5.30 27.76 -6.92
CA THR A 212 -6.44 28.65 -7.20
C THR A 212 -6.71 28.75 -8.70
N ARG A 213 -5.66 29.03 -9.49
CA ARG A 213 -5.80 29.14 -10.95
C ARG A 213 -6.37 27.86 -11.58
N THR A 214 -5.89 26.71 -11.11
CA THR A 214 -6.33 25.41 -11.65
C THR A 214 -7.74 25.05 -11.20
N ALA A 215 -8.08 25.29 -9.93
CA ALA A 215 -9.43 25.06 -9.40
C ALA A 215 -10.48 25.91 -10.13
N GLN A 216 -10.16 27.16 -10.43
CA GLN A 216 -11.01 28.05 -11.25
C GLN A 216 -11.14 27.55 -12.69
N ALA A 217 -10.02 27.18 -13.34
CA ALA A 217 -10.03 26.66 -14.70
C ALA A 217 -10.85 25.37 -14.85
N LEU A 218 -10.88 24.53 -13.81
CA LEU A 218 -11.67 23.31 -13.76
C LEU A 218 -13.10 23.53 -13.25
N SER A 219 -13.45 24.76 -12.86
CA SER A 219 -14.75 25.10 -12.26
C SER A 219 -15.10 24.19 -11.08
N MET A 220 -14.11 23.92 -10.21
CA MET A 220 -14.30 23.09 -9.02
C MET A 220 -15.40 23.68 -8.13
N LYS A 221 -16.40 22.86 -7.79
CA LYS A 221 -17.56 23.26 -6.98
C LYS A 221 -17.48 22.86 -5.50
N TYR A 222 -16.30 22.45 -5.06
CA TYR A 222 -16.06 21.91 -3.72
C TYR A 222 -14.91 22.63 -3.03
N ALA A 223 -14.76 22.43 -1.73
CA ALA A 223 -13.69 23.07 -0.96
C ALA A 223 -12.32 22.56 -1.42
N VAL A 224 -11.34 23.46 -1.54
CA VAL A 224 -9.97 23.13 -1.92
C VAL A 224 -9.03 23.72 -0.89
N ALA A 225 -8.07 22.91 -0.45
CA ALA A 225 -7.04 23.28 0.51
C ALA A 225 -5.65 22.97 -0.04
N SER A 226 -4.68 23.81 0.33
CA SER A 226 -3.26 23.59 0.10
C SER A 226 -2.60 23.14 1.41
N ASP A 227 -1.80 22.07 1.34
CA ASP A 227 -0.93 21.54 2.38
C ASP A 227 0.46 21.33 1.78
N PRO A 228 1.26 22.40 1.60
CA PRO A 228 2.55 22.32 0.91
C PRO A 228 3.56 21.39 1.59
N GLN A 229 3.39 21.12 2.89
CA GLN A 229 4.24 20.21 3.67
C GLN A 229 3.82 18.74 3.50
N ALA A 230 2.77 18.46 2.72
CA ALA A 230 2.24 17.13 2.45
C ALA A 230 1.90 16.33 3.74
N SER A 231 1.62 17.03 4.83
CA SER A 231 1.46 16.42 6.16
C SER A 231 0.22 15.52 6.22
N THR A 232 -0.87 15.97 5.60
CA THR A 232 -2.15 15.28 5.46
C THR A 232 -2.00 14.11 4.50
N MET A 233 -1.45 14.35 3.30
CA MET A 233 -1.21 13.30 2.29
C MET A 233 -0.37 12.15 2.87
N THR A 234 0.68 12.48 3.62
CA THR A 234 1.53 11.51 4.33
C THR A 234 0.76 10.76 5.41
N SER A 235 -0.08 11.42 6.20
CA SER A 235 -0.86 10.78 7.27
C SER A 235 -1.90 9.78 6.73
N TYR A 236 -2.41 10.03 5.53
CA TYR A 236 -3.31 9.10 4.82
C TYR A 236 -2.55 8.02 4.07
N GLY A 237 -1.21 8.05 4.00
CA GLY A 237 -0.41 7.03 3.31
C GLY A 237 -0.47 7.12 1.78
N VAL A 238 -0.85 8.27 1.24
CA VAL A 238 -1.02 8.48 -0.21
C VAL A 238 0.34 8.59 -0.89
N ARG A 239 0.54 7.80 -1.95
CA ARG A 239 1.78 7.77 -2.77
C ARG A 239 1.53 7.92 -4.27
N ALA A 240 0.27 7.90 -4.69
CA ALA A 240 -0.16 8.02 -6.07
C ALA A 240 -1.41 8.90 -6.13
N LEU A 241 -1.58 9.62 -7.25
CA LEU A 241 -2.67 10.56 -7.46
C LEU A 241 -3.51 10.19 -8.70
N PRO A 242 -4.81 10.53 -8.72
CA PRO A 242 -5.58 10.97 -7.56
C PRO A 242 -5.72 9.84 -6.53
N ALA A 243 -5.92 10.19 -5.27
CA ALA A 243 -6.33 9.23 -4.24
C ALA A 243 -7.54 9.81 -3.50
N MET A 244 -8.62 9.04 -3.41
CA MET A 244 -9.86 9.48 -2.80
C MET A 244 -10.23 8.60 -1.62
N PHE A 245 -10.74 9.22 -0.56
CA PHE A 245 -11.25 8.54 0.62
C PHE A 245 -12.70 8.92 0.84
N ILE A 246 -13.56 7.93 1.00
CA ILE A 246 -14.96 8.13 1.38
C ILE A 246 -15.09 7.80 2.85
N ILE A 247 -15.52 8.79 3.62
CA ILE A 247 -15.58 8.77 5.07
C ILE A 247 -17.04 8.94 5.48
N ASP A 248 -17.53 8.08 6.36
CA ASP A 248 -18.90 8.16 6.85
C ASP A 248 -19.11 9.26 7.91
N LYS A 249 -20.36 9.43 8.34
CA LYS A 249 -20.76 10.46 9.31
C LYS A 249 -20.08 10.33 10.68
N LYS A 250 -19.53 9.15 11.01
CA LYS A 250 -18.79 8.90 12.26
C LYS A 250 -17.30 9.25 12.12
N GLY A 251 -16.85 9.54 10.91
CA GLY A 251 -15.44 9.77 10.61
C GLY A 251 -14.68 8.47 10.29
N VAL A 252 -15.36 7.38 9.95
CA VAL A 252 -14.72 6.11 9.59
C VAL A 252 -14.54 6.03 8.08
N ILE A 253 -13.34 5.65 7.62
CA ILE A 253 -13.07 5.44 6.19
C ILE A 253 -13.79 4.17 5.73
N ARG A 254 -14.67 4.34 4.74
CA ARG A 254 -15.49 3.25 4.15
C ARG A 254 -14.98 2.80 2.81
N GLU A 255 -14.30 3.68 2.08
CA GLU A 255 -13.69 3.32 0.81
C GLU A 255 -12.44 4.16 0.52
N VAL A 256 -11.50 3.56 -0.22
CA VAL A 256 -10.30 4.18 -0.76
C VAL A 256 -10.19 3.86 -2.25
N LEU A 257 -9.99 4.89 -3.06
CA LEU A 257 -9.73 4.77 -4.50
C LEU A 257 -8.35 5.35 -4.82
N VAL A 258 -7.62 4.70 -5.72
CA VAL A 258 -6.36 5.22 -6.26
C VAL A 258 -6.44 5.21 -7.78
N GLY A 259 -6.08 6.33 -8.39
CA GLY A 259 -6.19 6.53 -9.83
C GLY A 259 -7.58 6.98 -10.29
N TYR A 260 -7.69 7.21 -11.60
CA TYR A 260 -8.94 7.57 -12.26
C TYR A 260 -9.52 6.33 -12.95
N ASP A 261 -10.71 5.89 -12.54
CA ASP A 261 -11.47 4.84 -13.21
C ASP A 261 -12.96 5.21 -13.29
N PRO A 262 -13.47 5.63 -14.47
CA PRO A 262 -14.86 6.02 -14.63
C PRO A 262 -15.84 4.85 -14.49
N MET A 263 -15.38 3.60 -14.62
CA MET A 263 -16.23 2.42 -14.46
C MET A 263 -16.71 2.25 -13.01
N ARG A 264 -15.98 2.82 -12.05
CA ARG A 264 -16.34 2.79 -10.63
C ARG A 264 -17.32 3.88 -10.23
N HIS A 265 -17.62 4.86 -11.08
CA HIS A 265 -18.49 5.99 -10.68
C HIS A 265 -19.87 5.54 -10.20
N ALA A 266 -20.48 4.52 -10.83
CA ALA A 266 -21.78 4.01 -10.41
C ALA A 266 -21.74 3.25 -9.09
N GLU A 267 -20.63 2.55 -8.81
CA GLU A 267 -20.37 1.90 -7.51
C GLU A 267 -20.24 2.95 -6.41
N ILE A 268 -19.45 3.99 -6.65
CA ILE A 268 -19.24 5.08 -5.70
C ILE A 268 -20.50 5.89 -5.46
N ASP A 269 -21.29 6.17 -6.49
CA ASP A 269 -22.57 6.85 -6.34
C ASP A 269 -23.52 6.10 -5.39
N LYS A 270 -23.63 4.77 -5.56
CA LYS A 270 -24.42 3.91 -4.65
C LYS A 270 -23.88 3.92 -3.23
N LEU A 271 -22.55 3.89 -3.06
CA LEU A 271 -21.93 3.97 -1.74
C LEU A 271 -22.26 5.31 -1.07
N LEU A 272 -22.10 6.43 -1.78
CA LEU A 272 -22.44 7.76 -1.26
C LEU A 272 -23.90 7.82 -0.80
N GLN A 273 -24.84 7.38 -1.62
CA GLN A 273 -26.26 7.33 -1.26
C GLN A 273 -26.52 6.49 0.00
N SER A 274 -25.87 5.33 0.10
CA SER A 274 -25.97 4.46 1.29
C SER A 274 -25.48 5.16 2.56
N LEU A 275 -24.30 5.79 2.50
CA LEU A 275 -23.72 6.49 3.65
C LEU A 275 -24.50 7.76 4.03
N LEU A 276 -25.08 8.46 3.05
CA LEU A 276 -25.91 9.63 3.28
C LEU A 276 -27.23 9.26 3.98
N ALA A 277 -27.75 8.06 3.73
CA ALA A 277 -28.93 7.53 4.40
C ALA A 277 -28.66 7.04 5.85
N GLU A 278 -27.40 6.81 6.24
CA GLU A 278 -27.06 6.44 7.63
C GLU A 278 -27.44 7.58 8.60
N PRO A 279 -27.94 7.27 9.82
CA PRO A 279 -28.22 8.30 10.81
C PRO A 279 -26.95 9.03 11.24
N ALA A 280 -27.06 10.33 11.52
CA ALA A 280 -25.95 11.07 12.11
C ALA A 280 -25.59 10.49 13.50
N PRO A 281 -24.32 10.55 13.92
CA PRO A 281 -23.94 10.16 15.27
C PRO A 281 -24.70 11.02 16.29
N THR A 282 -25.15 10.42 17.39
CA THR A 282 -25.69 11.17 18.52
C THR A 282 -24.57 12.08 19.09
N PRO A 283 -24.88 13.35 19.43
CA PRO A 283 -23.92 14.28 20.03
C PRO A 283 -23.24 13.74 21.30
#